data_AF-A0A7Y9ZII0-F1
#
_entry.id   AF-A0A7Y9ZII0-F1
#
_cell.length_a   1.000
_cell.length_b   1.000
_cell.length_c   1.000
_cell.angle_alpha   90.00
_cell.angle_beta   90.00
_cell.angle_gamma   90.00
#
_symmetry.space_group_name_H-M   'P 1'
#
loop_
_entity.id
_entity.type
_entity.pdbx_description
1 polymer ?
#
loop_
_entity_poly.entity_id
_entity_poly.type
_entity_poly.pdbx_seq_one_letter_code
_entity_poly.pdbx_strand_id
1 'polypeptide(L)'
;MLTMTYGITRIGEDGLSDVLGPLLIVGAAILLALFVLSQAKVRRPLLPLGILADRSRSGAYLGMLLLAIGPMGTFYVITLYLQDARHFTPVEAGTAWLPFASGSWWVRHWLL
;
A
#
# COMPACT_ATOMS: atom_id res chain seq x y z
N MET A 1 -9.49 -4.61 -6.24
CA MET A 1 -9.51 -3.33 -5.49
C MET A 1 -10.66 -3.31 -4.50
N LEU A 2 -11.92 -3.26 -4.94
CA LEU A 2 -13.10 -3.26 -4.03
C LEU A 2 -13.10 -4.39 -2.99
N THR A 3 -12.88 -5.65 -3.42
CA THR A 3 -12.85 -6.81 -2.52
C THR A 3 -11.71 -6.75 -1.50
N MET A 4 -10.55 -6.22 -1.89
CA MET A 4 -9.38 -6.10 -1.04
C MET A 4 -9.54 -4.99 0.00
N THR A 5 -10.03 -3.81 -0.41
CA THR A 5 -10.28 -2.69 0.50
C THR A 5 -11.35 -3.07 1.52
N TYR A 6 -12.47 -3.65 1.08
CA TYR A 6 -13.54 -4.06 2.00
C TYR A 6 -13.10 -5.17 2.96
N GLY A 7 -12.32 -6.15 2.49
CA GLY A 7 -11.76 -7.20 3.35
C GLY A 7 -10.86 -6.64 4.45
N ILE A 8 -10.03 -5.64 4.15
CA ILE A 8 -9.14 -5.00 5.15
C ILE A 8 -9.95 -4.21 6.18
N THR A 9 -10.95 -3.43 5.77
CA THR A 9 -11.81 -2.68 6.70
C THR A 9 -12.59 -3.62 7.62
N ARG A 10 -13.19 -4.68 7.05
CA ARG A 10 -13.96 -5.69 7.79
C ARG A 10 -13.13 -6.40 8.87
N ILE A 11 -11.89 -6.78 8.55
CA ILE A 11 -10.97 -7.39 9.52
C ILE A 11 -10.64 -6.40 10.66
N GLY A 12 -10.57 -5.10 10.36
CA GLY A 12 -10.34 -4.06 11.37
C GLY A 12 -11.53 -3.84 12.30
N GLU A 13 -12.76 -4.02 11.82
CA GLU A 13 -14.00 -3.81 12.60
C GLU A 13 -14.41 -5.07 13.38
N ASP A 14 -14.48 -6.22 12.71
CA ASP A 14 -15.05 -7.47 13.24
C ASP A 14 -13.98 -8.49 13.67
N GLY A 15 -12.70 -8.14 13.51
CA GLY A 15 -11.57 -9.03 13.80
C GLY A 15 -11.42 -10.18 12.80
N LEU A 16 -10.42 -11.04 13.03
CA LEU A 16 -10.15 -12.22 12.20
C LEU A 16 -11.20 -13.35 12.38
N SER A 17 -12.12 -13.19 13.34
CA SER A 17 -13.20 -14.13 13.63
C SER A 17 -14.32 -14.10 12.58
N ASP A 18 -14.51 -12.97 11.88
CA ASP A 18 -15.44 -12.93 10.75
C ASP A 18 -14.76 -13.53 9.51
N VAL A 19 -15.29 -14.67 9.06
CA VAL A 19 -14.76 -15.47 7.93
C VAL A 19 -14.79 -14.68 6.62
N LEU A 20 -15.70 -13.71 6.46
CA LEU A 20 -15.85 -12.95 5.23
C LEU A 20 -14.63 -12.07 4.91
N GLY A 21 -14.01 -11.46 5.92
CA GLY A 21 -12.82 -10.60 5.74
C GLY A 21 -11.64 -11.35 5.13
N PRO A 22 -11.14 -12.43 5.77
CA PRO A 22 -10.09 -13.28 5.25
C PRO A 22 -10.44 -13.90 3.89
N LEU A 23 -11.69 -14.35 3.70
CA LEU A 23 -12.15 -14.94 2.44
C LEU A 23 -12.01 -13.97 1.26
N LEU A 24 -12.36 -12.68 1.47
CA LEU A 24 -12.24 -11.66 0.43
C LEU A 24 -10.79 -11.34 0.08
N ILE A 25 -9.88 -11.34 1.07
CA ILE A 25 -8.45 -11.17 0.83
C ILE A 25 -7.89 -12.36 0.05
N VAL A 26 -8.24 -13.58 0.46
CA VAL A 26 -7.84 -14.80 -0.25
C VAL A 26 -8.39 -14.80 -1.67
N GLY A 27 -9.65 -14.42 -1.87
CA GLY A 27 -10.27 -14.28 -3.19
C GLY A 27 -9.56 -13.26 -4.08
N ALA A 28 -9.16 -12.11 -3.53
CA ALA A 28 -8.36 -11.11 -4.25
C ALA A 28 -6.98 -11.65 -4.66
N ALA A 29 -6.32 -12.41 -3.78
CA ALA A 29 -5.04 -13.05 -4.07
C ALA A 29 -5.17 -14.13 -5.17
N ILE A 30 -6.23 -14.93 -5.14
CA ILE A 30 -6.52 -15.94 -6.18
C ILE A 30 -6.74 -15.28 -7.53
N LEU A 31 -7.56 -14.22 -7.58
CA LEU A 31 -7.79 -13.47 -8.82
C LEU A 31 -6.51 -12.88 -9.40
N LEU A 32 -5.63 -12.34 -8.55
CA LEU A 32 -4.33 -11.84 -8.96
C LEU A 32 -3.44 -12.95 -9.52
N ALA A 33 -3.39 -14.11 -8.86
CA ALA A 33 -2.62 -15.25 -9.33
C ALA A 33 -3.14 -15.78 -10.68
N LEU A 34 -4.47 -15.89 -10.84
CA LEU A 34 -5.10 -16.27 -12.10
C LEU A 34 -4.78 -15.29 -13.23
N PHE A 35 -4.77 -13.99 -12.93
CA PHE A 35 -4.38 -12.96 -13.89
C PHE A 35 -2.92 -13.13 -14.34
N VAL A 36 -1.99 -13.33 -13.40
CA VAL A 36 -0.56 -13.56 -13.71
C VAL A 36 -0.38 -14.82 -14.56
N LEU A 37 -1.05 -15.92 -14.21
CA LEU A 37 -1.01 -17.17 -14.97
C LEU A 37 -1.60 -17.03 -16.38
N SER A 38 -2.67 -16.23 -16.52
CA SER A 38 -3.26 -15.91 -17.82
C SER A 38 -2.28 -15.11 -18.68
N GLN A 39 -1.68 -14.05 -18.13
CA GLN A 39 -0.69 -13.24 -18.83
C GLN A 39 0.56 -14.03 -19.22
N ALA A 40 0.99 -15.00 -18.41
CA ALA A 40 2.12 -15.87 -18.72
C ALA A 40 1.89 -16.79 -19.92
N LYS A 41 0.63 -17.15 -20.22
CA LYS A 41 0.27 -18.07 -21.30
C LYS A 41 -0.10 -17.38 -22.61
N VAL A 42 -0.36 -16.07 -22.61
CA VAL A 42 -0.81 -15.31 -23.79
C VAL A 42 0.37 -14.96 -24.71
N ARG A 43 0.19 -15.15 -26.03
CA ARG A 43 1.23 -14.89 -27.07
C ARG A 43 1.67 -13.42 -27.19
N ARG A 44 0.83 -12.46 -26.78
CA ARG A 44 1.14 -11.03 -26.71
C ARG A 44 0.77 -10.50 -25.33
N PRO A 45 1.60 -10.73 -24.30
CA PRO A 45 1.30 -10.29 -22.95
C PRO A 45 1.34 -8.76 -22.88
N LEU A 46 0.40 -8.16 -22.13
CA LEU A 46 0.40 -6.71 -21.86
C LEU A 46 1.54 -6.32 -20.93
N LEU A 47 1.94 -7.25 -20.05
CA LEU A 47 3.09 -7.18 -19.18
C LEU A 47 4.08 -8.29 -19.56
N PRO A 48 5.19 -7.99 -20.25
CA PRO A 48 6.22 -8.97 -20.52
C PRO A 48 6.82 -9.43 -19.19
N LEU A 49 6.38 -10.57 -18.68
CA LEU A 49 6.80 -11.11 -17.38
C LEU A 49 8.32 -11.36 -17.30
N GLY A 50 9.02 -11.43 -18.44
CA GLY A 50 10.48 -11.48 -18.51
C GLY A 50 11.17 -10.28 -17.87
N ILE A 51 10.49 -9.13 -17.72
CA ILE A 51 11.00 -7.97 -16.98
C ILE A 51 11.18 -8.30 -15.49
N LEU A 52 10.33 -9.17 -14.94
CA LEU A 52 10.42 -9.63 -13.55
C LEU A 52 11.42 -10.79 -13.35
N ALA A 53 11.90 -11.40 -14.45
CA ALA A 53 12.92 -12.44 -14.38
C ALA A 53 14.33 -11.86 -14.11
N ASP A 54 14.55 -10.59 -14.46
CA ASP A 54 15.78 -9.86 -14.15
C ASP A 54 15.76 -9.41 -12.68
N ARG A 55 16.70 -9.93 -11.88
CA ARG A 55 16.79 -9.65 -10.44
C ARG A 55 17.07 -8.19 -10.13
N SER A 56 17.79 -7.47 -11.00
CA SER A 56 18.06 -6.04 -10.85
C SER A 56 16.78 -5.23 -11.07
N ARG A 57 16.03 -5.54 -12.14
CA ARG A 57 14.76 -4.86 -12.42
C ARG A 57 13.70 -5.18 -11.40
N SER A 58 13.55 -6.44 -11.01
CA SER A 58 12.64 -6.86 -9.94
C SER A 58 12.98 -6.20 -8.61
N GLY A 59 14.26 -6.05 -8.30
CA GLY A 59 14.71 -5.29 -7.13
C GLY A 59 14.32 -3.82 -7.20
N ALA A 60 14.49 -3.18 -8.36
CA ALA A 60 14.08 -1.79 -8.55
C ALA A 60 12.55 -1.60 -8.45
N TYR A 61 11.76 -2.50 -9.06
CA TYR A 61 10.30 -2.45 -8.95
C TYR A 61 9.80 -2.72 -7.53
N LEU A 62 10.39 -3.69 -6.82
CA LEU A 62 10.07 -3.94 -5.42
C LEU A 62 10.46 -2.74 -4.55
N GLY A 63 11.62 -2.13 -4.81
CA GLY A 63 12.05 -0.90 -4.17
C GLY A 63 11.03 0.22 -4.37
N MET A 64 10.63 0.49 -5.62
CA MET A 64 9.60 1.49 -5.92
C MET A 64 8.26 1.19 -5.24
N LEU A 65 7.85 -0.08 -5.21
CA LEU A 65 6.62 -0.51 -4.53
C LEU A 65 6.70 -0.21 -3.02
N LEU A 66 7.83 -0.56 -2.38
CA LEU A 66 8.06 -0.30 -0.97
C LEU A 66 8.15 1.20 -0.66
N LEU A 67 8.80 1.97 -1.54
CA LEU A 67 8.82 3.44 -1.45
C LEU A 67 7.42 4.04 -1.56
N ALA A 68 6.51 3.43 -2.32
CA ALA A 68 5.14 3.91 -2.46
C ALA A 68 4.24 3.54 -1.27
N ILE A 69 4.31 2.28 -0.80
CA ILE A 69 3.40 1.75 0.22
C ILE A 69 3.89 2.05 1.64
N GLY A 70 5.20 1.99 1.88
CA GLY A 70 5.81 2.16 3.20
C GLY A 70 5.39 3.46 3.90
N PRO A 71 5.59 4.63 3.26
CA PRO A 71 5.21 5.91 3.86
C PRO A 71 3.71 6.02 4.20
N MET A 72 2.83 5.43 3.38
CA MET A 72 1.38 5.46 3.62
C MET A 72 0.99 4.68 4.88
N GLY A 73 1.56 3.49 5.07
CA GLY A 73 1.34 2.69 6.28
C GLY A 73 1.88 3.38 7.53
N THR A 74 3.11 3.91 7.46
CA THR A 74 3.73 4.65 8.56
C THR A 74 2.92 5.89 8.94
N PHE A 75 2.43 6.64 7.95
CA PHE A 75 1.59 7.83 8.18
C PHE A 75 0.33 7.49 8.97
N TYR A 76 -0.35 6.40 8.59
CA TYR A 76 -1.54 5.92 9.28
C TYR A 76 -1.26 5.53 10.74
N VAL A 77 -0.23 4.69 10.96
CA VAL A 77 0.11 4.19 12.31
C VAL A 77 0.55 5.32 13.24
N ILE A 78 1.37 6.27 12.76
CA ILE A 78 1.79 7.43 13.56
C ILE A 78 0.58 8.31 13.90
N THR A 79 -0.33 8.53 12.94
CA THR A 79 -1.52 9.33 13.19
C THR A 79 -2.45 8.68 14.22
N LEU A 80 -2.68 7.37 14.12
CA LEU A 80 -3.39 6.60 15.13
C LEU A 80 -2.71 6.70 16.50
N TYR A 81 -1.39 6.57 16.57
CA TYR A 81 -0.66 6.72 17.83
C TYR A 81 -0.85 8.11 18.45
N LEU A 82 -0.80 9.18 17.64
CA LEU A 82 -1.02 10.54 18.13
C LEU A 82 -2.45 10.72 18.66
N GLN A 83 -3.45 10.16 17.99
CA GLN A 83 -4.85 10.31 18.40
C GLN A 83 -5.22 9.38 19.56
N ASP A 84 -4.90 8.09 19.48
CA ASP A 84 -5.33 7.09 20.47
C ASP A 84 -4.45 7.08 21.72
N ALA A 85 -3.11 7.16 21.56
CA ALA A 85 -2.18 7.05 22.69
C ALA A 85 -1.75 8.41 23.25
N ARG A 86 -1.74 9.47 22.42
CA ARG A 86 -1.38 10.83 22.85
C ARG A 86 -2.58 11.77 22.96
N HIS A 87 -3.79 11.30 22.62
CA HIS A 87 -5.04 12.05 22.72
C HIS A 87 -5.04 13.39 21.97
N PHE A 88 -4.26 13.47 20.88
CA PHE A 88 -4.27 14.65 20.03
C PHE A 88 -5.60 14.74 19.29
N THR A 89 -6.13 15.95 19.17
CA THR A 89 -7.23 16.21 18.25
C THR A 89 -6.78 15.98 16.80
N PRO A 90 -7.70 15.74 15.85
CA PRO A 90 -7.34 15.56 14.43
C PRO A 90 -6.55 16.74 13.85
N VAL A 91 -6.82 17.96 14.33
CA VAL A 91 -6.10 19.18 13.92
C VAL A 91 -4.67 19.17 14.46
N GLU A 92 -4.47 18.83 15.72
CA GLU A 92 -3.14 18.74 16.33
C GLU A 92 -2.27 17.66 15.67
N ALA A 93 -2.85 16.47 15.42
CA ALA A 93 -2.19 15.39 14.70
C ALA A 93 -1.80 15.84 13.28
N GLY A 94 -2.68 16.56 12.58
CA GLY A 94 -2.38 17.15 11.26
C GLY A 94 -1.24 18.18 11.31
N THR A 95 -1.23 19.05 12.32
CA THR A 95 -0.16 20.04 12.48
C THR A 95 1.19 19.42 12.81
N ALA A 96 1.23 18.26 13.48
CA ALA A 96 2.47 17.53 13.75
C ALA A 96 3.18 17.05 12.47
N TRP A 97 2.46 16.93 11.35
CA TRP A 97 3.02 16.56 10.05
C TRP A 97 3.55 17.76 9.23
N LEU A 98 3.37 19.00 9.68
CA LEU A 98 3.85 20.19 8.95
C LEU A 98 5.36 20.18 8.65
N PRO A 99 6.26 19.74 9.57
CA PRO A 99 7.69 19.64 9.27
C PRO A 99 8.01 18.69 8.11
N PHE A 100 7.23 17.62 7.95
CA PHE A 100 7.38 16.68 6.84
C PHE A 100 6.99 17.33 5.51
N ALA A 101 5.85 18.04 5.48
CA ALA A 101 5.38 18.75 4.30
C ALA A 101 6.34 19.89 3.90
N SER A 102 6.81 20.68 4.85
CA SER A 102 7.75 21.77 4.59
C SER A 102 9.10 21.25 4.07
N GLY A 103 9.59 20.12 4.60
CA GLY A 103 10.79 19.45 4.10
C GLY A 103 10.65 19.02 2.63
N SER A 104 9.52 18.42 2.24
CA SER A 104 9.27 18.01 0.85
C SER A 104 9.21 19.21 -0.12
N TRP A 105 8.62 20.33 0.32
CA TRP A 105 8.53 21.54 -0.48
C TRP A 105 9.91 22.18 -0.68
N TRP A 106 10.76 22.11 0.35
CA TRP A 106 12.14 22.61 0.29
C TRP A 106 12.98 21.85 -0.74
N VAL A 107 12.86 20.53 -0.80
CA VAL A 107 13.55 19.73 -1.83
C VAL A 107 13.10 20.11 -3.24
N ARG A 108 11.82 20.45 -3.41
CA ARG A 108 11.28 20.86 -4.72
C ARG A 108 11.83 22.19 -5.21
N HIS A 109 12.19 23.13 -4.32
CA HIS A 109 12.76 24.42 -4.76
C HIS A 109 14.20 24.29 -5.27
N TRP A 110 14.96 23.29 -4.80
CA TRP A 110 16.35 23.05 -5.26
C TRP A 110 16.44 22.36 -6.63
N LEU A 111 15.34 21.74 -7.07
CA LEU A 111 15.26 20.99 -8.32
C LEU A 111 14.74 21.85 -9.50
N LEU A 112 14.43 23.13 -9.25
CA LEU A 112 14.01 24.13 -10.22
C LEU A 112 15.04 25.27 -10.26
#